data_AF-A0A9N9SUX8-F1
#
_entry.id   AF-A0A9N9SUX8-F1
#
_cell.length_a   1.000
_cell.length_b   1.000
_cell.length_c   1.000
_cell.angle_alpha   90.00
_cell.angle_beta   90.00
_cell.angle_gamma   90.00
#
_symmetry.space_group_name_H-M   'P 1'
#
loop_
_entity.id
_entity.type
_entity.pdbx_description
1 polymer ?
#
loop_
_entity_poly.entity_id
_entity_poly.type
_entity_poly.pdbx_seq_one_letter_code
_entity_poly.pdbx_strand_id
1 'polypeptide(L)'
;MNWLFWYVTVVTLTAVHLKPLQLVEFSDSYLEEVEKIIKECQANPATRASEEWLKTEDLATADQYGGHILCRLTKVGSLKPNGDVDKEGMRRDISKGIDDPKIVDLIVEKCGHRVSGLSAEQSAVENFRCVVSTVQSL
;
A
#
# COMPACT_ATOMS: atom_id res chain seq x y z
N MET A 1 -67.78 -14.39 -10.65
CA MET A 1 -66.93 -15.52 -10.21
C MET A 1 -65.49 -15.23 -10.60
N ASN A 2 -64.62 -15.25 -9.59
CA ASN A 2 -63.16 -15.45 -9.59
C ASN A 2 -62.30 -14.47 -10.41
N TRP A 3 -61.60 -13.51 -9.81
CA TRP A 3 -60.42 -13.66 -8.91
C TRP A 3 -59.33 -14.54 -9.55
N LEU A 4 -58.16 -13.99 -9.86
CA LEU A 4 -56.93 -14.31 -9.14
C LEU A 4 -55.69 -13.55 -9.69
N PHE A 5 -55.16 -12.67 -8.83
CA PHE A 5 -53.75 -12.37 -8.54
C PHE A 5 -52.81 -11.85 -9.63
N TRP A 6 -52.68 -10.52 -9.64
CA TRP A 6 -51.44 -9.82 -9.99
C TRP A 6 -50.39 -10.06 -8.88
N TYR A 7 -49.36 -10.84 -9.14
CA TYR A 7 -48.13 -10.82 -8.35
C TYR A 7 -47.13 -9.87 -9.02
N VAL A 8 -47.15 -8.60 -8.61
CA VAL A 8 -46.04 -7.69 -8.86
C VAL A 8 -45.03 -7.93 -7.74
N THR A 9 -44.08 -8.81 -7.99
CA THR A 9 -42.92 -8.96 -7.11
C THR A 9 -42.07 -7.70 -7.28
N VAL A 10 -42.26 -6.73 -6.38
CA VAL A 10 -41.35 -5.59 -6.26
C VAL A 10 -40.03 -6.15 -5.75
N VAL A 11 -39.13 -6.50 -6.67
CA VAL A 11 -37.71 -6.68 -6.34
C VAL A 11 -37.20 -5.29 -6.02
N THR A 12 -37.21 -4.94 -4.73
CA THR A 12 -36.45 -3.79 -4.24
C THR A 12 -34.99 -4.08 -4.57
N LEU A 13 -34.46 -3.47 -5.63
CA LEU A 13 -33.02 -3.30 -5.80
C LEU A 13 -32.53 -2.60 -4.54
N THR A 14 -31.98 -3.36 -3.59
CA THR A 14 -31.02 -2.80 -2.67
C THR A 14 -29.88 -2.31 -3.57
N ALA A 15 -29.83 -1.00 -3.79
CA ALA A 15 -28.67 -0.36 -4.36
C ALA A 15 -27.50 -0.76 -3.46
N VAL A 16 -26.75 -1.78 -3.87
CA VAL A 16 -25.44 -2.09 -3.32
C VAL A 16 -24.70 -0.76 -3.42
N HIS A 17 -24.41 -0.14 -2.27
CA HIS A 17 -23.52 1.00 -2.19
C HIS A 17 -22.14 0.50 -2.66
N LEU A 18 -21.96 0.41 -3.97
CA LEU A 18 -20.66 0.35 -4.61
C LEU A 18 -20.04 1.69 -4.30
N LYS A 19 -19.24 1.71 -3.24
CA LYS A 19 -18.35 2.83 -2.94
C LYS A 19 -17.55 3.07 -4.23
N PRO A 20 -17.61 4.27 -4.83
CA PRO A 20 -16.81 4.54 -6.01
C PRO A 20 -15.34 4.28 -5.66
N LEU A 21 -14.68 3.42 -6.45
CA LEU A 21 -13.26 3.11 -6.33
C LEU A 21 -12.50 4.43 -6.39
N GLN A 22 -11.97 4.90 -5.26
CA GLN A 22 -11.25 6.15 -5.23
C GLN A 22 -9.84 5.85 -5.73
N LEU A 23 -9.59 6.05 -7.03
CA LEU A 23 -8.27 5.84 -7.60
C LEU A 23 -7.29 6.79 -6.89
N VAL A 24 -6.37 6.23 -6.12
CA VAL A 24 -5.31 7.02 -5.49
C VAL A 24 -4.33 7.42 -6.59
N GLU A 25 -4.36 8.70 -6.97
CA GLU A 25 -3.37 9.29 -7.86
C GLU A 25 -2.17 9.76 -7.04
N PHE A 26 -0.97 9.34 -7.44
CA PHE A 26 0.28 9.80 -6.84
C PHE A 26 0.79 11.03 -7.58
N SER A 27 1.38 11.98 -6.86
CA SER A 27 2.01 13.15 -7.48
C SER A 27 3.24 12.77 -8.33
N ASP A 28 3.45 13.46 -9.46
CA ASP A 28 4.60 13.22 -10.35
C ASP A 28 5.95 13.38 -9.61
N SER A 29 6.05 14.40 -8.76
CA SER A 29 7.27 14.66 -7.98
C SER A 29 7.58 13.54 -6.99
N TYR A 30 6.55 12.92 -6.40
CA TYR A 30 6.71 11.74 -5.56
C TYR A 30 7.19 10.53 -6.36
N LEU A 31 6.63 10.30 -7.56
CA LEU A 31 7.07 9.22 -8.45
C LEU A 31 8.54 9.37 -8.86
N GLU A 32 8.99 10.58 -9.17
CA GLU A 32 10.40 10.88 -9.46
C GLU A 32 11.32 10.62 -8.25
N GLU A 33 10.89 11.00 -7.04
CA GLU A 33 11.63 10.74 -5.80
C GLU A 33 11.76 9.23 -5.54
N VAL A 34 10.66 8.48 -5.69
CA VAL A 34 10.65 7.02 -5.52
C VAL A 34 11.54 6.34 -6.56
N GLU A 35 11.51 6.76 -7.83
CA GLU A 35 12.37 6.19 -8.88
C GLU A 35 13.86 6.41 -8.57
N LYS A 36 14.23 7.59 -8.07
CA LYS A 36 15.60 7.87 -7.62
C LYS A 36 16.00 6.93 -6.48
N ILE A 37 15.12 6.73 -5.49
CA ILE A 37 15.38 5.84 -4.36
C ILE A 37 15.53 4.38 -4.82
N ILE A 38 14.70 3.93 -5.77
CA ILE A 38 14.82 2.60 -6.37
C ILE A 38 16.21 2.45 -7.02
N LYS A 39 16.66 3.42 -7.82
CA LYS A 39 18.00 3.40 -8.44
C LYS A 39 19.12 3.32 -7.41
N GLU A 40 19.01 4.09 -6.31
CA GLU A 40 19.98 4.05 -5.23
C GLU A 40 20.02 2.67 -4.53
N CYS A 41 18.87 2.06 -4.26
CA CYS A 41 18.81 0.71 -3.69
C CYS A 41 19.25 -0.38 -4.67
N GLN A 42 19.06 -0.18 -5.98
CA GLN A 42 19.54 -1.08 -7.04
C GLN A 42 21.06 -1.03 -7.24
N ALA A 43 21.70 0.09 -6.90
CA ALA A 43 23.15 0.26 -7.02
C ALA A 43 23.93 -0.62 -6.03
N ASN A 44 23.33 -0.99 -4.89
CA ASN A 44 23.94 -1.89 -3.91
C ASN A 44 23.55 -3.36 -4.19
N PRO A 45 24.52 -4.26 -4.47
CA PRO A 45 24.23 -5.67 -4.73
C PRO A 45 23.46 -6.38 -3.61
N ALA A 46 23.66 -5.98 -2.34
CA ALA A 46 22.98 -6.59 -1.20
C ALA A 46 21.48 -6.26 -1.12
N THR A 47 21.04 -5.21 -1.80
CA THR A 47 19.64 -4.75 -1.80
C THR A 47 19.04 -4.79 -3.20
N ARG A 48 19.67 -5.46 -4.17
CA ARG A 48 19.22 -5.49 -5.56
C ARG A 48 18.00 -6.42 -5.71
N ALA A 49 16.89 -5.88 -6.21
CA ALA A 49 15.73 -6.65 -6.66
C ALA A 49 15.76 -6.92 -8.17
N SER A 50 15.01 -7.91 -8.65
CA SER A 50 14.94 -8.21 -10.08
C SER A 50 14.17 -7.12 -10.82
N GLU A 51 14.59 -6.82 -12.05
CA GLU A 51 13.91 -5.86 -12.93
C GLU A 51 12.46 -6.28 -13.26
N GLU A 52 12.17 -7.58 -13.23
CA GLU A 52 10.82 -8.10 -13.42
C GLU A 52 9.92 -7.78 -12.23
N TRP A 53 10.43 -7.97 -11.00
CA TRP A 53 9.66 -7.65 -9.80
C TRP A 53 9.47 -6.14 -9.64
N LEU A 54 10.45 -5.31 -9.99
CA LEU A 54 10.29 -3.84 -9.91
C LEU A 54 9.13 -3.29 -10.78
N LYS A 55 8.76 -3.99 -11.85
CA LYS A 55 7.67 -3.57 -12.75
C LYS A 55 6.28 -3.86 -12.19
N THR A 56 6.17 -4.88 -11.34
CA THR A 56 4.88 -5.37 -10.83
C THR A 56 4.71 -5.14 -9.34
N GLU A 57 5.82 -5.11 -8.62
CA GLU A 57 5.94 -5.15 -7.16
C GLU A 57 5.01 -6.19 -6.53
N ASP A 58 4.92 -7.36 -7.17
CA ASP A 58 3.97 -8.41 -6.80
C ASP A 58 4.12 -8.83 -5.32
N LEU A 59 3.01 -8.70 -4.58
CA LEU A 59 2.95 -8.97 -3.15
C LEU A 59 3.17 -10.45 -2.81
N ALA A 60 2.84 -11.37 -3.74
CA ALA A 60 3.03 -12.80 -3.54
C ALA A 60 4.52 -13.19 -3.52
N THR A 61 5.37 -12.40 -4.16
CA THR A 61 6.83 -12.64 -4.25
C THR A 61 7.67 -11.65 -3.45
N ALA A 62 7.04 -10.69 -2.76
CA ALA A 62 7.72 -9.62 -2.01
C ALA A 62 8.73 -10.10 -0.96
N ASP A 63 8.52 -11.26 -0.33
CA ASP A 63 9.46 -11.81 0.66
C ASP A 63 10.87 -12.05 0.09
N GLN A 64 10.99 -12.31 -1.22
CA GLN A 64 12.27 -12.50 -1.90
C GLN A 64 13.09 -11.21 -2.00
N TYR A 65 12.45 -10.05 -1.79
CA TYR A 65 13.01 -8.72 -1.99
C TYR A 65 13.01 -7.88 -0.71
N GLY A 66 12.91 -8.51 0.46
CA GLY A 66 12.86 -7.82 1.76
C GLY A 66 14.00 -6.83 1.99
N GLY A 67 15.22 -7.16 1.58
CA GLY A 67 16.36 -6.23 1.63
C GLY A 67 16.18 -4.98 0.74
N HIS A 68 15.60 -5.14 -0.45
CA HIS A 68 15.29 -4.01 -1.34
C HIS A 68 14.18 -3.12 -0.75
N ILE A 69 13.11 -3.76 -0.27
CA ILE A 69 11.96 -3.07 0.34
C ILE A 69 12.41 -2.30 1.59
N LEU A 70 13.20 -2.92 2.47
CA LEU A 70 13.76 -2.26 3.65
C LEU A 70 14.63 -1.05 3.27
N CYS A 71 15.48 -1.18 2.24
CA CYS A 71 16.28 -0.07 1.74
C CYS A 71 15.42 1.13 1.33
N ARG A 72 14.37 0.88 0.53
CA ARG A 72 13.45 1.93 0.07
C ARG A 72 12.72 2.59 1.22
N LEU A 73 12.07 1.79 2.07
CA LEU A 73 11.26 2.28 3.19
C LEU A 73 12.10 3.01 4.25
N THR A 74 13.38 2.65 4.39
CA THR A 74 14.31 3.39 5.26
C THR A 74 14.70 4.74 4.64
N LYS A 75 14.94 4.80 3.33
CA LYS A 75 15.34 6.04 2.64
C LYS A 75 14.25 7.10 2.61
N VAL A 76 13.00 6.69 2.42
CA VAL A 76 11.85 7.62 2.54
C VAL A 76 11.53 7.99 3.99
N GLY A 77 12.12 7.27 4.95
CA GLY A 77 11.97 7.53 6.39
C GLY A 77 10.76 6.86 7.03
N SER A 78 10.07 5.97 6.34
CA SER A 78 8.91 5.21 6.84
C SER A 78 9.31 4.12 7.83
N LEU A 79 10.49 3.53 7.65
CA LEU A 79 11.08 2.55 8.55
C LEU A 79 12.47 2.99 9.04
N LYS A 80 12.86 2.45 10.20
CA LYS A 80 14.23 2.49 10.70
C LYS A 80 15.03 1.28 10.20
N PRO A 81 16.37 1.32 10.20
CA PRO A 81 17.20 0.18 9.75
C PRO A 81 16.94 -1.15 10.47
N ASN A 82 16.44 -1.10 11.71
CA ASN A 82 16.09 -2.29 12.49
C ASN A 82 14.69 -2.85 12.16
N GLY A 83 13.94 -2.24 11.24
CA GLY A 83 12.57 -2.60 10.86
C GLY A 83 11.48 -1.96 11.70
N ASP A 84 11.80 -1.07 12.64
CA ASP A 84 10.77 -0.32 13.37
C ASP A 84 10.11 0.67 12.44
N VAL A 85 8.78 0.74 12.48
CA VAL A 85 8.02 1.74 11.74
C VAL A 85 8.20 3.10 12.42
N ASP A 86 8.64 4.10 11.66
CA ASP A 86 8.54 5.51 12.06
C ASP A 86 7.20 6.03 11.56
N LYS A 87 6.19 6.01 12.44
CA LYS A 87 4.81 6.38 12.09
C LYS A 87 4.70 7.81 11.54
N GLU A 88 5.49 8.74 12.09
CA GLU A 88 5.50 10.13 11.61
C GLU A 88 6.29 10.26 10.30
N GLY A 89 7.37 9.49 10.14
CA GLY A 89 8.08 9.37 8.86
C GLY A 89 7.20 8.82 7.75
N MET A 90 6.47 7.75 8.04
CA MET A 90 5.50 7.13 7.14
C MET A 90 4.38 8.08 6.76
N ARG A 91 3.85 8.86 7.70
CA ARG A 91 2.88 9.91 7.41
C ARG A 91 3.44 10.94 6.43
N ARG A 92 4.65 11.45 6.69
CA ARG A 92 5.31 12.43 5.81
C ARG A 92 5.53 11.87 4.42
N ASP A 93 5.98 10.63 4.30
CA ASP A 93 6.21 9.93 3.04
C ASP A 93 4.91 9.83 2.22
N ILE A 94 3.87 9.24 2.81
CA ILE A 94 2.57 9.05 2.13
C ILE A 94 1.95 10.39 1.74
N SER A 95 2.05 11.43 2.58
CA SER A 95 1.54 12.77 2.28
C SER A 95 2.25 13.50 1.14
N LYS A 96 3.44 13.04 0.71
CA LYS A 96 4.07 13.57 -0.51
C LYS A 96 3.40 13.02 -1.76
N GLY A 97 2.95 11.77 -1.69
CA GLY A 97 2.32 11.06 -2.80
C GLY A 97 0.81 11.28 -2.88
N ILE A 98 0.11 11.33 -1.74
CA ILE A 98 -1.34 11.34 -1.65
C ILE A 98 -1.82 12.63 -0.97
N ASP A 99 -2.60 13.43 -1.70
CA ASP A 99 -3.11 14.72 -1.22
C ASP A 99 -4.26 14.59 -0.21
N ASP A 100 -5.07 13.52 -0.28
CA ASP A 100 -6.21 13.34 0.61
C ASP A 100 -5.74 12.93 2.02
N PRO A 101 -5.83 13.82 3.03
CA PRO A 101 -5.33 13.54 4.37
C PRO A 101 -6.10 12.39 5.04
N LYS A 102 -7.35 12.11 4.65
CA LYS A 102 -8.12 10.99 5.20
C LYS A 102 -7.57 9.65 4.73
N ILE A 103 -7.09 9.59 3.48
CA ILE A 103 -6.42 8.41 2.95
C ILE A 103 -5.08 8.21 3.65
N VAL A 104 -4.30 9.28 3.81
CA VAL A 104 -3.04 9.25 4.57
C VAL A 104 -3.29 8.72 5.99
N ASP A 105 -4.25 9.29 6.72
CA ASP A 105 -4.59 8.89 8.08
C ASP A 105 -4.97 7.42 8.16
N LEU A 106 -5.81 6.95 7.25
CA LEU A 106 -6.23 5.56 7.18
C LEU A 106 -5.04 4.60 6.99
N ILE A 107 -4.13 4.91 6.06
CA ILE A 107 -2.96 4.07 5.80
C ILE A 107 -2.03 4.07 7.03
N VAL A 108 -1.76 5.23 7.62
CA VAL A 108 -0.87 5.37 8.78
C VAL A 108 -1.46 4.70 10.02
N GLU A 109 -2.78 4.76 10.23
CA GLU A 109 -3.44 4.06 11.32
C GLU A 109 -3.33 2.54 11.14
N LYS A 110 -3.64 2.05 9.94
CA LYS A 110 -3.70 0.62 9.65
C LYS A 110 -2.32 -0.03 9.55
N CYS A 111 -1.32 0.67 9.01
CA CYS A 111 -0.02 0.09 8.66
C CYS A 111 1.15 0.66 9.48
N GLY A 112 0.91 1.71 10.28
CA GLY A 112 1.92 2.41 11.07
C GLY A 112 2.38 1.68 12.34
N HIS A 113 2.36 0.35 12.35
CA HIS A 113 2.73 -0.47 13.50
C HIS A 113 3.66 -1.62 13.10
N ARG A 114 4.54 -2.03 14.02
CA ARG A 114 5.44 -3.17 13.81
C ARG A 114 4.77 -4.47 14.24
N VAL A 115 4.89 -5.51 13.42
CA VAL A 115 4.56 -6.89 13.80
C VAL A 115 5.72 -7.47 14.64
N SER A 116 5.39 -8.01 15.81
CA SER A 116 6.40 -8.52 16.75
C SER A 116 7.08 -9.79 16.25
N GLY A 117 8.35 -9.97 16.61
CA GLY A 117 9.11 -11.19 16.30
C GLY A 117 9.68 -11.28 14.87
N LEU A 118 9.42 -10.29 14.01
CA LEU A 118 9.94 -10.25 12.64
C LEU A 118 11.33 -9.63 12.56
N SER A 119 12.15 -10.13 11.62
CA SER A 119 13.38 -9.47 11.21
C SER A 119 13.12 -8.09 10.61
N ALA A 120 14.17 -7.29 10.39
CA ALA A 120 14.03 -5.98 9.78
C ALA A 120 13.43 -6.06 8.36
N GLU A 121 13.91 -7.01 7.55
CA GLU A 121 13.43 -7.24 6.19
C GLU A 121 11.99 -7.75 6.17
N GLN A 122 11.65 -8.71 7.04
CA GLN A 122 10.27 -9.19 7.17
C GLN A 122 9.32 -8.08 7.60
N SER A 123 9.74 -7.22 8.54
CA SER A 123 8.94 -6.07 8.98
C SER A 123 8.70 -5.08 7.83
N ALA A 124 9.70 -4.87 6.97
CA ALA A 124 9.57 -4.03 5.79
C ALA A 124 8.62 -4.62 4.75
N VAL A 125 8.68 -5.93 4.49
CA VAL A 125 7.75 -6.61 3.60
C VAL A 125 6.32 -6.52 4.11
N GLU A 126 6.09 -6.77 5.40
CA GLU A 126 4.75 -6.69 5.99
C GLU A 126 4.18 -5.26 5.95
N ASN A 127 5.01 -4.25 6.23
CA ASN A 127 4.61 -2.86 6.08
C ASN A 127 4.26 -2.52 4.62
N PHE A 128 5.11 -2.92 3.67
CA PHE A 128 4.88 -2.72 2.24
C PHE A 128 3.57 -3.37 1.77
N ARG A 129 3.33 -4.64 2.11
CA ARG A 129 2.07 -5.34 1.84
C ARG A 129 0.88 -4.59 2.40
N CYS A 130 0.95 -4.18 3.67
CA CYS A 130 -0.14 -3.47 4.30
C CYS A 130 -0.50 -2.19 3.55
N VAL A 131 0.51 -1.38 3.19
CA VAL A 131 0.30 -0.11 2.48
C VAL A 131 -0.30 -0.35 1.10
N VAL A 132 0.32 -1.21 0.28
CA VAL A 132 -0.13 -1.49 -1.09
C VAL A 132 -1.54 -2.09 -1.09
N SER A 133 -1.81 -3.10 -0.25
CA SER A 133 -3.15 -3.70 -0.16
C SER A 133 -4.19 -2.71 0.38
N THR A 134 -3.79 -1.78 1.25
CA THR A 134 -4.71 -0.74 1.74
C THR A 134 -5.06 0.23 0.62
N VAL A 135 -4.08 0.73 -0.13
CA VAL A 135 -4.30 1.59 -1.29
C VAL A 135 -5.17 0.90 -2.35
N GLN A 136 -4.91 -0.37 -2.65
CA GLN A 136 -5.70 -1.16 -3.61
C GLN A 136 -7.14 -1.45 -3.16
N SER A 137 -7.46 -1.25 -1.88
CA SER A 137 -8.79 -1.49 -1.30
C SER A 137 -9.68 -0.25 -1.20
N LEU A 138 -9.15 0.92 -1.59
CA LEU A 138 -9.88 2.20 -1.62
C LEU A 138 -10.70 2.35 -2.90
#